data_AF-A0A9W6U025-F1
#
_entry.id   AF-A0A9W6U025-F1
#
_cell.length_a   1.000
_cell.length_b   1.000
_cell.length_c   1.000
_cell.angle_alpha   90.00
_cell.angle_beta   90.00
_cell.angle_gamma   90.00
#
_symmetry.space_group_name_H-M   'P 1'
#
loop_
_entity.id
_entity.type
_entity.pdbx_description
1 polymer ?
#
loop_
_entity_poly.entity_id
_entity_poly.type
_entity_poly.pdbx_seq_one_letter_code
_entity_poly.pdbx_strand_id
1 'polypeptide(L)'
;MTRSKRDTSSRKRKLHDTSAAGNAKRPRRDDQETPAQLYAAQDDVLVLGDGDFSFSRGLVKHRGTGRGVLATSFDSESQVRSKYPNAHECIAAVRSAHGLVLHDVDATKLLELPAQVKTGAGLKAVPDFFKYMVFNFPHSGQQRVHINRALLLNFFESARDRLTAHGEAHVTLKTRPPYSNWFIEDQAKAAGFVLKERQKFNIRLFPGYRHRTTDPQAKKFEADLCVTYVFVVNRSKYPFQTSRIALTAANAKISATEANEQLDLAAAIVNIAKANAAKKQKKDGNDQGGPVSSVKPTAKPNKVTTPEVMGAGASFCAQRGKSSRPKFSKQYCRIIKRYMPHFQITEPSDNDDRIVAFEHWERVFKENIHTDAHHAIGSGTKIGLLYENFYKYLFENYPHMKPLFQASVQIQSRVIVHISSGMKSLLSSEDLVQKVMNLALVHLKIGVKPEDFDPLGDSLIQAMRLTCGNDWDETIENAWKRIYCHASILILVNIPDLDLSGSDDD
;
A
#
# COMPACT_ATOMS: atom_id res chain seq x y z
N MET A 1 -24.54 26.88 57.84
CA MET A 1 -25.44 27.95 58.33
C MET A 1 -24.59 29.21 58.44
N THR A 2 -24.81 30.29 57.65
CA THR A 2 -25.86 31.34 57.80
C THR A 2 -25.79 32.04 59.17
N ARG A 3 -25.68 33.37 59.33
CA ARG A 3 -25.89 34.59 58.50
C ARG A 3 -24.68 35.57 58.67
N SER A 4 -24.35 36.58 57.85
CA SER A 4 -25.05 37.45 56.88
C SER A 4 -25.76 38.71 57.44
N LYS A 5 -25.64 39.85 56.71
CA LYS A 5 -26.22 41.21 56.90
C LYS A 5 -25.54 42.10 57.95
N ARG A 6 -25.44 43.44 57.80
CA ARG A 6 -26.03 44.46 56.87
C ARG A 6 -24.96 45.57 56.59
N ASP A 7 -25.04 46.58 55.71
CA ASP A 7 -25.74 46.88 54.42
C ASP A 7 -25.71 48.42 54.19
N THR A 8 -25.61 48.90 52.95
CA THR A 8 -26.23 50.18 52.49
C THR A 8 -26.09 50.34 50.96
N SER A 9 -27.03 51.04 50.32
CA SER A 9 -27.05 51.36 48.87
C SER A 9 -27.00 52.88 48.63
N SER A 10 -26.83 53.44 47.42
CA SER A 10 -27.81 53.44 46.33
C SER A 10 -27.30 54.13 45.03
N ARG A 11 -28.09 54.14 43.94
CA ARG A 11 -27.71 54.50 42.54
C ARG A 11 -28.21 55.86 42.02
N LYS A 12 -27.50 56.47 41.05
CA LYS A 12 -27.93 57.36 39.92
C LYS A 12 -26.71 57.68 39.01
N ARG A 13 -26.78 58.02 37.71
CA ARG A 13 -27.82 57.85 36.66
C ARG A 13 -27.20 57.46 35.27
N LYS A 14 -27.08 58.36 34.27
CA LYS A 14 -26.55 58.11 32.88
C LYS A 14 -26.48 59.40 32.02
N LEU A 15 -25.66 59.43 30.95
CA LEU A 15 -25.80 60.00 29.57
C LEU A 15 -24.38 60.07 28.91
N HIS A 16 -24.09 59.51 27.71
CA HIS A 16 -24.17 60.05 26.32
C HIS A 16 -23.47 61.41 26.10
N ASP A 17 -22.61 61.68 25.08
CA ASP A 17 -21.94 60.86 24.02
C ASP A 17 -20.64 61.63 23.53
N THR A 18 -19.99 61.62 22.33
CA THR A 18 -20.23 61.09 20.95
C THR A 18 -18.93 60.92 20.11
N SER A 19 -18.91 59.96 19.17
CA SER A 19 -18.25 59.90 17.82
C SER A 19 -16.78 60.31 17.48
N ALA A 20 -16.02 59.31 16.98
CA ALA A 20 -15.19 59.27 15.75
C ALA A 20 -13.93 60.17 15.51
N ALA A 21 -12.75 59.53 15.41
CA ALA A 21 -11.71 59.78 14.38
C ALA A 21 -10.67 58.62 14.29
N GLY A 22 -10.00 58.46 13.14
CA GLY A 22 -9.23 57.27 12.75
C GLY A 22 -7.99 56.89 13.59
N ASN A 23 -7.73 55.58 13.67
CA ASN A 23 -6.55 54.99 14.33
C ASN A 23 -5.59 54.38 13.28
N ALA A 24 -4.41 54.99 13.11
CA ALA A 24 -3.43 54.57 12.11
C ALA A 24 -2.56 53.40 12.59
N LYS A 25 -2.46 52.34 11.78
CA LYS A 25 -1.63 51.16 12.10
C LYS A 25 -0.14 51.51 12.06
N ARG A 26 0.55 51.45 13.21
CA ARG A 26 2.01 51.34 13.25
C ARG A 26 2.44 49.99 12.65
N PRO A 27 3.43 49.93 11.74
CA PRO A 27 3.93 48.67 11.22
C PRO A 27 4.64 47.90 12.34
N ARG A 28 4.41 46.58 12.41
CA ARG A 28 5.29 45.68 13.16
C ARG A 28 6.60 45.53 12.38
N ARG A 29 7.72 45.40 13.09
CA ARG A 29 8.97 44.95 12.46
C ARG A 29 8.80 43.48 12.10
N ASP A 30 9.19 43.10 10.89
CA ASP A 30 9.46 41.71 10.57
C ASP A 30 10.82 41.34 11.17
N ASP A 31 10.80 40.54 12.23
CA ASP A 31 12.02 39.93 12.76
C ASP A 31 12.52 38.90 11.73
N GLN A 32 13.59 39.24 11.00
CA GLN A 32 14.22 38.31 10.07
C GLN A 32 15.01 37.25 10.84
N GLU A 33 14.32 36.18 11.25
CA GLU A 33 14.96 34.95 11.69
C GLU A 33 15.99 34.50 10.64
N THR A 34 17.27 34.48 11.02
CA THR A 34 18.32 33.95 10.14
C THR A 34 18.07 32.45 9.95
N PRO A 35 17.89 31.93 8.73
CA PRO A 35 17.40 30.57 8.55
C PRO A 35 18.38 29.54 9.11
N ALA A 36 17.94 28.75 10.10
CA ALA A 36 18.76 27.74 10.76
C ALA A 36 19.30 26.71 9.75
N GLN A 37 20.61 26.43 9.82
CA GLN A 37 21.29 25.59 8.83
C GLN A 37 21.01 24.10 9.06
N LEU A 38 19.91 23.61 8.50
CA LEU A 38 19.40 22.23 8.68
C LEU A 38 20.39 21.10 8.33
N TYR A 39 21.20 21.26 7.29
CA TYR A 39 22.29 20.34 6.93
C TYR A 39 23.60 21.15 6.82
N ALA A 40 24.68 20.65 7.44
CA ALA A 40 25.95 21.34 7.51
C ALA A 40 26.89 20.99 6.33
N ALA A 41 28.00 21.70 6.19
CA ALA A 41 28.96 21.51 5.09
C ALA A 41 29.61 20.11 5.11
N GLN A 42 29.80 19.51 6.28
CA GLN A 42 30.49 18.23 6.51
C GLN A 42 29.61 16.98 6.46
N ASP A 43 28.29 17.10 6.27
CA ASP A 43 27.36 15.98 6.44
C ASP A 43 27.28 15.09 5.18
N ASP A 44 27.33 13.76 5.31
CA ASP A 44 26.99 12.86 4.20
C ASP A 44 25.46 12.77 4.04
N VAL A 45 24.95 13.26 2.91
CA VAL A 45 23.53 13.40 2.58
C VAL A 45 23.21 12.70 1.26
N LEU A 46 22.34 11.69 1.34
CA LEU A 46 21.75 11.04 0.17
C LEU A 46 20.38 11.67 -0.11
N VAL A 47 20.19 12.25 -1.30
CA VAL A 47 18.89 12.75 -1.76
C VAL A 47 18.29 11.75 -2.73
N LEU A 48 17.06 11.31 -2.47
CA LEU A 48 16.37 10.25 -3.21
C LEU A 48 15.22 10.81 -4.05
N GLY A 49 15.16 10.41 -5.31
CA GLY A 49 14.03 10.68 -6.21
C GLY A 49 13.88 12.15 -6.64
N ASP A 50 14.96 12.92 -6.69
CA ASP A 50 14.94 14.34 -7.05
C ASP A 50 14.84 14.54 -8.57
N GLY A 51 13.64 14.31 -9.12
CA GLY A 51 13.41 14.11 -10.56
C GLY A 51 13.97 15.20 -11.49
N ASP A 52 13.96 16.48 -11.08
CA ASP A 52 14.56 17.58 -11.87
C ASP A 52 15.85 18.16 -11.25
N PHE A 53 16.39 17.51 -10.21
CA PHE A 53 17.58 17.88 -9.45
C PHE A 53 17.53 19.29 -8.80
N SER A 54 16.37 19.95 -8.79
CA SER A 54 16.25 21.32 -8.30
C SER A 54 16.29 21.40 -6.77
N PHE A 55 15.91 20.33 -6.04
CA PHE A 55 16.10 20.28 -4.60
C PHE A 55 17.58 20.19 -4.25
N SER A 56 18.31 19.29 -4.91
CA SER A 56 19.74 19.07 -4.71
C SER A 56 20.55 20.33 -5.04
N ARG A 57 20.22 21.04 -6.11
CA ARG A 57 20.79 22.38 -6.38
C ARG A 57 20.54 23.37 -5.25
N GLY A 58 19.36 23.34 -4.63
CA GLY A 58 19.02 24.15 -3.46
C GLY A 58 19.78 23.74 -2.19
N LEU A 59 19.90 22.43 -1.93
CA LEU A 59 20.65 21.85 -0.81
C LEU A 59 22.14 22.18 -0.87
N VAL A 60 22.75 22.08 -2.07
CA VAL A 60 24.14 22.47 -2.30
C VAL A 60 24.37 23.95 -1.95
N LYS A 61 23.42 24.83 -2.26
CA LYS A 61 23.49 26.25 -1.87
C LYS A 61 23.30 26.44 -0.36
N HIS A 62 22.34 25.75 0.25
CA HIS A 62 22.09 25.75 1.71
C HIS A 62 23.34 25.35 2.51
N ARG A 63 24.09 24.37 2.01
CA ARG A 63 25.33 23.87 2.63
C ARG A 63 26.58 24.67 2.29
N GLY A 64 26.53 25.57 1.30
CA GLY A 64 27.70 26.20 0.68
C GLY A 64 28.61 25.25 -0.11
N THR A 65 28.29 23.95 -0.19
CA THR A 65 29.07 22.92 -0.89
C THR A 65 28.20 21.72 -1.28
N GLY A 66 28.59 21.03 -2.35
CA GLY A 66 28.05 19.72 -2.72
C GLY A 66 28.89 18.54 -2.23
N ARG A 67 30.06 18.76 -1.62
CA ARG A 67 30.86 17.67 -1.04
C ARG A 67 30.03 16.92 0.01
N GLY A 68 29.96 15.60 -0.09
CA GLY A 68 29.09 14.77 0.76
C GLY A 68 27.62 14.73 0.33
N VAL A 69 27.23 15.37 -0.78
CA VAL A 69 25.90 15.18 -1.40
C VAL A 69 26.00 14.10 -2.47
N LEU A 70 25.18 13.06 -2.35
CA LEU A 70 24.81 12.18 -3.46
C LEU A 70 23.34 12.43 -3.80
N ALA A 71 23.08 13.01 -4.97
CA ALA A 71 21.74 13.24 -5.48
C ALA A 71 21.33 12.13 -6.45
N THR A 72 20.11 11.60 -6.33
CA THR A 72 19.65 10.50 -7.20
C THR A 72 18.27 10.71 -7.80
N SER A 73 18.06 10.13 -8.99
CA SER A 73 16.75 9.93 -9.62
C SER A 73 16.46 8.45 -9.82
N PHE A 74 15.18 8.08 -9.77
CA PHE A 74 14.70 6.75 -10.18
C PHE A 74 14.69 6.61 -11.70
N ASP A 75 14.27 7.66 -12.41
CA ASP A 75 14.42 7.78 -13.87
C ASP A 75 15.90 7.79 -14.29
N SER A 76 16.16 7.28 -15.50
CA SER A 76 17.47 7.30 -16.15
C SER A 76 17.90 8.72 -16.59
N GLU A 77 19.19 8.93 -16.89
CA GLU A 77 19.65 10.27 -17.32
C GLU A 77 18.94 10.78 -18.59
N SER A 78 18.61 9.88 -19.53
CA SER A 78 17.87 10.25 -20.75
C SER A 78 16.39 10.55 -20.47
N GLN A 79 15.75 9.79 -19.58
CA GLN A 79 14.38 10.06 -19.13
C GLN A 79 14.28 11.39 -18.38
N VAL A 80 15.21 11.65 -17.45
CA VAL A 80 15.29 12.93 -16.71
C VAL A 80 15.45 14.11 -17.66
N ARG A 81 16.39 14.03 -18.62
CA ARG A 81 16.64 15.09 -19.60
C ARG A 81 15.44 15.34 -20.53
N SER A 82 14.69 14.29 -20.88
CA SER A 82 13.47 14.38 -21.69
C SER A 82 12.29 14.99 -20.91
N LYS A 83 12.05 14.53 -19.68
CA LYS A 83 10.95 14.99 -18.82
C LYS A 83 11.15 16.41 -18.28
N TYR A 84 12.40 16.82 -18.03
CA TYR A 84 12.71 18.03 -17.27
C TYR A 84 13.80 18.88 -17.94
N PRO A 85 13.43 19.87 -18.78
CA PRO A 85 14.38 20.70 -19.51
C PRO A 85 15.44 21.39 -18.62
N ASN A 86 15.08 21.81 -17.40
CA ASN A 86 16.00 22.44 -16.44
C ASN A 86 16.90 21.46 -15.66
N ALA A 87 16.74 20.15 -15.81
CA ALA A 87 17.54 19.18 -15.05
C ALA A 87 19.02 19.27 -15.43
N HIS A 88 19.35 19.59 -16.69
CA HIS A 88 20.75 19.70 -17.13
C HIS A 88 21.52 20.80 -16.35
N GLU A 89 20.91 21.97 -16.14
CA GLU A 89 21.47 23.05 -15.30
C GLU A 89 21.61 22.61 -13.83
N CYS A 90 20.62 21.88 -13.31
CA CYS A 90 20.57 21.49 -11.90
C CYS A 90 21.64 20.43 -11.59
N ILE A 91 21.75 19.42 -12.45
CA ILE A 91 22.81 18.40 -12.42
C ILE A 91 24.19 19.05 -12.57
N ALA A 92 24.36 20.00 -13.49
CA ALA A 92 25.61 20.73 -13.66
C ALA A 92 25.98 21.54 -12.39
N ALA A 93 25.02 22.26 -11.80
CA ALA A 93 25.26 23.03 -10.58
C ALA A 93 25.65 22.16 -9.37
N VAL A 94 25.04 20.97 -9.22
CA VAL A 94 25.43 20.00 -8.17
C VAL A 94 26.85 19.48 -8.43
N ARG A 95 27.16 19.06 -9.66
CA ARG A 95 28.48 18.52 -10.06
C ARG A 95 29.59 19.56 -9.91
N SER A 96 29.37 20.81 -10.31
CA SER A 96 30.35 21.92 -10.18
C SER A 96 30.67 22.28 -8.73
N ALA A 97 29.74 22.06 -7.80
CA ALA A 97 29.97 22.24 -6.37
C ALA A 97 30.54 20.98 -5.66
N HIS A 98 31.06 20.01 -6.43
CA HIS A 98 31.60 18.74 -5.98
C HIS A 98 30.60 17.72 -5.42
N GLY A 99 29.30 17.88 -5.73
CA GLY A 99 28.28 16.86 -5.46
C GLY A 99 28.28 15.74 -6.50
N LEU A 100 27.90 14.54 -6.06
CA LEU A 100 27.70 13.39 -6.93
C LEU A 100 26.24 13.35 -7.41
N VAL A 101 26.05 12.87 -8.64
CA VAL A 101 24.73 12.67 -9.27
C VAL A 101 24.71 11.28 -9.88
N LEU A 102 23.69 10.49 -9.54
CA LEU A 102 23.45 9.15 -10.06
C LEU A 102 22.00 9.02 -10.54
N HIS A 103 21.78 8.20 -11.57
CA HIS A 103 20.47 7.92 -12.15
C HIS A 103 20.14 6.44 -11.98
N ASP A 104 18.91 6.03 -12.31
CA ASP A 104 18.48 4.62 -12.23
C ASP A 104 18.55 4.03 -10.80
N VAL A 105 18.30 4.87 -9.78
CA VAL A 105 18.39 4.49 -8.35
C VAL A 105 17.03 4.18 -7.76
N ASP A 106 16.82 2.92 -7.38
CA ASP A 106 15.68 2.50 -6.57
C ASP A 106 15.93 2.72 -5.07
N ALA A 107 15.10 3.57 -4.45
CA ALA A 107 15.15 3.87 -3.01
C ALA A 107 14.83 2.66 -2.12
N THR A 108 14.20 1.62 -2.65
CA THR A 108 13.92 0.35 -1.97
C THR A 108 15.08 -0.65 -2.04
N LYS A 109 16.18 -0.30 -2.72
CA LYS A 109 17.34 -1.18 -2.99
C LYS A 109 18.69 -0.51 -2.72
N LEU A 110 18.82 0.29 -1.66
CA LEU A 110 20.00 1.14 -1.45
C LEU A 110 21.31 0.38 -1.18
N LEU A 111 21.27 -0.93 -0.94
CA LEU A 111 22.46 -1.79 -0.92
C LEU A 111 23.06 -2.04 -2.32
N GLU A 112 22.29 -1.84 -3.40
CA GLU A 112 22.72 -2.00 -4.80
C GLU A 112 23.51 -0.77 -5.33
N LEU A 113 23.44 0.38 -4.65
CA LEU A 113 24.18 1.61 -5.03
C LEU A 113 25.69 1.33 -5.28
N PRO A 114 26.29 1.74 -6.40
CA PRO A 114 27.66 1.41 -6.73
C PRO A 114 28.66 1.94 -5.69
N ALA A 115 29.77 1.22 -5.47
CA ALA A 115 30.82 1.66 -4.55
C ALA A 115 31.57 2.91 -5.04
N GLN A 116 31.57 3.16 -6.36
CA GLN A 116 32.19 4.33 -6.98
C GLN A 116 31.34 4.85 -8.14
N VAL A 117 31.35 6.17 -8.35
CA VAL A 117 30.72 6.85 -9.50
C VAL A 117 31.81 7.48 -10.36
N LYS A 118 31.72 7.31 -11.68
CA LYS A 118 32.62 7.96 -12.65
C LYS A 118 32.20 9.42 -12.84
N THR A 119 33.12 10.34 -12.60
CA THR A 119 32.94 11.78 -12.81
C THR A 119 33.93 12.31 -13.84
N GLY A 120 33.76 13.56 -14.30
CA GLY A 120 34.77 14.24 -15.13
C GLY A 120 36.12 14.42 -14.43
N ALA A 121 36.16 14.34 -13.09
CA ALA A 121 37.37 14.38 -12.27
C ALA A 121 37.81 12.97 -11.81
N GLY A 122 37.54 11.94 -12.62
CA GLY A 122 37.86 10.54 -12.33
C GLY A 122 36.80 9.82 -11.48
N LEU A 123 37.13 8.63 -11.00
CA LEU A 123 36.28 7.87 -10.07
C LEU A 123 36.20 8.58 -8.71
N LYS A 124 35.03 8.52 -8.07
CA LYS A 124 34.77 9.01 -6.70
C LYS A 124 34.02 7.94 -5.92
N ALA A 125 34.44 7.67 -4.69
CA ALA A 125 33.76 6.74 -3.81
C ALA A 125 32.36 7.26 -3.44
N VAL A 126 31.41 6.34 -3.28
CA VAL A 126 30.10 6.59 -2.67
C VAL A 126 30.21 6.25 -1.18
N PRO A 127 29.75 7.11 -0.25
CA PRO A 127 29.74 6.77 1.18
C PRO A 127 28.94 5.50 1.46
N ASP A 128 29.54 4.53 2.16
CA ASP A 128 28.83 3.31 2.56
C ASP A 128 27.70 3.60 3.56
N PHE A 129 27.82 4.66 4.36
CA PHE A 129 26.77 5.12 5.26
C PHE A 129 26.54 6.62 5.13
N PHE A 130 25.29 7.06 5.27
CA PHE A 130 24.91 8.47 5.25
C PHE A 130 24.49 8.96 6.63
N LYS A 131 24.71 10.26 6.91
CA LYS A 131 24.17 10.93 8.09
C LYS A 131 22.70 11.31 7.89
N TYR A 132 22.33 11.72 6.68
CA TYR A 132 20.94 12.02 6.32
C TYR A 132 20.53 11.32 5.02
N MET A 133 19.30 10.80 5.00
CA MET A 133 18.61 10.42 3.76
C MET A 133 17.38 11.28 3.57
N VAL A 134 17.31 12.02 2.47
CA VAL A 134 16.21 12.96 2.19
C VAL A 134 15.37 12.42 1.04
N PHE A 135 14.12 12.06 1.32
CA PHE A 135 13.16 11.59 0.31
C PHE A 135 11.94 12.53 0.29
N ASN A 136 11.90 13.45 -0.66
CA ASN A 136 10.88 14.50 -0.72
C ASN A 136 9.70 14.06 -1.62
N PHE A 137 8.52 13.94 -1.04
CA PHE A 137 7.27 13.55 -1.71
C PHE A 137 7.35 12.22 -2.49
N PRO A 138 7.85 11.13 -1.87
CA PRO A 138 7.97 9.82 -2.52
C PRO A 138 6.63 9.34 -3.09
N HIS A 139 6.62 8.87 -4.35
CA HIS A 139 5.41 8.38 -5.00
C HIS A 139 5.76 7.31 -6.05
N SER A 140 5.02 6.21 -6.06
CA SER A 140 5.19 5.04 -6.95
C SER A 140 4.73 5.26 -8.40
N GLY A 141 4.54 6.52 -8.80
CA GLY A 141 3.82 6.90 -10.02
C GLY A 141 2.30 6.64 -9.97
N GLN A 142 1.82 5.71 -9.14
CA GLN A 142 0.42 5.30 -9.08
C GLN A 142 -0.35 5.95 -7.93
N GLN A 143 -1.54 6.47 -8.21
CA GLN A 143 -2.49 7.03 -7.22
C GLN A 143 -3.17 5.96 -6.35
N ARG A 144 -2.41 4.96 -5.87
CA ARG A 144 -2.88 3.80 -5.10
C ARG A 144 -2.22 3.79 -3.73
N VAL A 145 -3.02 3.99 -2.69
CA VAL A 145 -2.57 4.12 -1.29
C VAL A 145 -1.70 2.93 -0.84
N HIS A 146 -2.06 1.70 -1.19
CA HIS A 146 -1.29 0.50 -0.79
C HIS A 146 0.09 0.42 -1.43
N ILE A 147 0.26 0.90 -2.68
CA ILE A 147 1.56 0.89 -3.37
C ILE A 147 2.49 1.95 -2.77
N ASN A 148 1.95 3.14 -2.45
CA ASN A 148 2.73 4.19 -1.79
C ASN A 148 3.08 3.86 -0.32
N ARG A 149 2.27 3.04 0.37
CA ARG A 149 2.66 2.41 1.65
C ARG A 149 3.85 1.46 1.49
N ALA A 150 3.77 0.53 0.53
CA ALA A 150 4.85 -0.42 0.26
C ALA A 150 6.15 0.28 -0.15
N LEU A 151 6.08 1.32 -0.98
CA LEU A 151 7.23 2.16 -1.32
C LEU A 151 7.91 2.75 -0.07
N LEU A 152 7.13 3.29 0.88
CA LEU A 152 7.66 3.84 2.13
C LEU A 152 8.25 2.74 3.03
N LEU A 153 7.56 1.62 3.22
CA LEU A 153 8.02 0.50 4.03
C LEU A 153 9.37 -0.03 3.52
N ASN A 154 9.41 -0.40 2.24
CA ASN A 154 10.59 -0.97 1.60
C ASN A 154 11.74 0.05 1.54
N PHE A 155 11.45 1.35 1.37
CA PHE A 155 12.44 2.43 1.51
C PHE A 155 13.06 2.44 2.92
N PHE A 156 12.25 2.39 3.99
CA PHE A 156 12.81 2.40 5.35
C PHE A 156 13.65 1.15 5.61
N GLU A 157 13.18 -0.05 5.24
CA GLU A 157 13.95 -1.29 5.41
C GLU A 157 15.32 -1.21 4.69
N SER A 158 15.32 -0.67 3.47
CA SER A 158 16.50 -0.37 2.65
C SER A 158 17.43 0.71 3.24
N ALA A 159 16.86 1.77 3.82
CA ALA A 159 17.58 2.90 4.41
C ALA A 159 18.30 2.54 5.72
N ARG A 160 17.69 1.68 6.55
CA ARG A 160 18.17 1.25 7.87
C ARG A 160 19.63 0.78 7.86
N ASP A 161 19.99 0.10 6.78
CA ASP A 161 21.25 -0.61 6.59
C ASP A 161 22.29 0.26 5.85
N ARG A 162 21.89 1.46 5.39
CA ARG A 162 22.75 2.48 4.74
C ARG A 162 22.81 3.81 5.52
N LEU A 163 22.15 3.92 6.67
CA LEU A 163 22.29 5.02 7.62
C LEU A 163 23.42 4.73 8.62
N THR A 164 24.16 5.77 8.99
CA THR A 164 25.12 5.76 10.12
C THR A 164 24.43 5.43 11.46
N ALA A 165 25.21 5.12 12.50
CA ALA A 165 24.69 4.75 13.83
C ALA A 165 23.64 5.74 14.37
N HIS A 166 23.87 7.04 14.19
CA HIS A 166 22.97 8.15 14.56
C HIS A 166 22.37 8.87 13.34
N GLY A 167 22.26 8.20 12.18
CA GLY A 167 21.74 8.79 10.95
C GLY A 167 20.22 8.91 10.94
N GLU A 168 19.72 9.94 10.24
CA GLU A 168 18.31 10.30 10.21
C GLU A 168 17.70 10.18 8.79
N ALA A 169 16.52 9.56 8.68
CA ALA A 169 15.72 9.54 7.46
C ALA A 169 14.68 10.68 7.51
N HIS A 170 14.84 11.64 6.60
CA HIS A 170 14.00 12.83 6.45
C HIS A 170 13.05 12.62 5.27
N VAL A 171 11.76 12.42 5.55
CA VAL A 171 10.75 12.20 4.50
C VAL A 171 9.71 13.30 4.54
N THR A 172 9.56 14.03 3.42
CA THR A 172 8.60 15.13 3.34
C THR A 172 7.31 14.69 2.65
N LEU A 173 6.17 14.89 3.30
CA LEU A 173 4.84 14.58 2.75
C LEU A 173 3.87 15.74 2.96
N LYS A 174 2.76 15.73 2.22
CA LYS A 174 1.61 16.62 2.48
C LYS A 174 0.80 16.05 3.66
N THR A 175 0.23 16.91 4.50
CA THR A 175 -0.53 16.52 5.71
C THR A 175 -1.98 16.10 5.43
N ARG A 176 -2.42 16.17 4.17
CA ARG A 176 -3.78 15.84 3.73
C ARG A 176 -3.81 14.61 2.81
N PRO A 177 -5.00 13.99 2.58
CA PRO A 177 -5.14 12.90 1.61
C PRO A 177 -4.68 13.30 0.19
N PRO A 178 -4.17 12.36 -0.62
CA PRO A 178 -3.98 10.94 -0.32
C PRO A 178 -2.76 10.65 0.58
N TYR A 179 -1.84 11.61 0.74
CA TYR A 179 -0.54 11.44 1.39
C TYR A 179 -0.64 11.02 2.87
N SER A 180 -1.57 11.62 3.62
CA SER A 180 -1.87 11.21 5.01
C SER A 180 -2.24 9.73 5.13
N ASN A 181 -2.93 9.19 4.12
CA ASN A 181 -3.45 7.82 4.13
C ASN A 181 -2.37 6.77 3.83
N TRP A 182 -1.13 7.19 3.58
CA TRP A 182 0.05 6.34 3.47
C TRP A 182 0.69 6.01 4.82
N PHE A 183 0.23 6.63 5.92
CA PHE A 183 0.61 6.29 7.31
C PHE A 183 2.12 6.05 7.49
N ILE A 184 2.91 7.05 7.12
CA ILE A 184 4.37 6.97 7.06
C ILE A 184 5.01 6.50 8.39
N GLU A 185 4.48 6.94 9.52
CA GLU A 185 4.98 6.56 10.85
C GLU A 185 4.77 5.08 11.15
N ASP A 186 3.67 4.47 10.67
CA ASP A 186 3.46 3.03 10.76
C ASP A 186 4.45 2.26 9.87
N GLN A 187 4.74 2.77 8.66
CA GLN A 187 5.68 2.12 7.73
C GLN A 187 7.12 2.17 8.29
N ALA A 188 7.51 3.32 8.83
CA ALA A 188 8.79 3.52 9.50
C ALA A 188 8.93 2.61 10.73
N LYS A 189 7.90 2.56 11.58
CA LYS A 189 7.86 1.71 12.79
C LYS A 189 7.97 0.22 12.45
N ALA A 190 7.28 -0.24 11.40
CA ALA A 190 7.35 -1.62 10.92
C ALA A 190 8.77 -1.98 10.44
N ALA A 191 9.42 -1.09 9.67
CA ALA A 191 10.79 -1.25 9.19
C ALA A 191 11.88 -1.17 10.28
N GLY A 192 11.53 -0.71 11.49
CA GLY A 192 12.44 -0.62 12.64
C GLY A 192 12.89 0.78 13.06
N PHE A 193 12.19 1.83 12.62
CA PHE A 193 12.48 3.22 12.98
C PHE A 193 11.61 3.72 14.14
N VAL A 194 12.06 4.82 14.73
CA VAL A 194 11.30 5.65 15.67
C VAL A 194 11.20 7.06 15.08
N LEU A 195 10.02 7.69 15.16
CA LEU A 195 9.87 9.10 14.85
C LEU A 195 10.57 9.92 15.93
N LYS A 196 11.56 10.73 15.53
CA LYS A 196 12.24 11.69 16.40
C LYS A 196 11.42 12.97 16.55
N GLU A 197 10.98 13.54 15.42
CA GLU A 197 10.28 14.82 15.36
C GLU A 197 9.52 15.01 14.04
N ARG A 198 8.64 16.03 13.99
CA ARG A 198 7.96 16.50 12.78
C ARG A 198 8.25 17.99 12.60
N GLN A 199 8.91 18.35 11.50
CA GLN A 199 9.30 19.73 11.18
C GLN A 199 8.38 20.30 10.09
N LYS A 200 8.02 21.58 10.17
CA LYS A 200 7.30 22.25 9.08
C LYS A 200 8.23 22.38 7.87
N PHE A 201 7.78 21.95 6.68
CA PHE A 201 8.61 22.03 5.49
C PHE A 201 8.82 23.48 5.03
N ASN A 202 10.04 24.00 5.18
CA ASN A 202 10.40 25.36 4.76
C ASN A 202 11.14 25.34 3.42
N ILE A 203 10.39 25.43 2.32
CA ILE A 203 10.94 25.50 0.95
C ILE A 203 11.98 26.62 0.74
N ARG A 204 11.93 27.69 1.55
CA ARG A 204 12.87 28.83 1.44
C ARG A 204 14.31 28.48 1.85
N LEU A 205 14.53 27.36 2.56
CA LEU A 205 15.86 26.83 2.84
C LEU A 205 16.59 26.30 1.59
N PHE A 206 15.90 26.10 0.46
CA PHE A 206 16.47 25.46 -0.73
C PHE A 206 16.34 26.37 -1.97
N PRO A 207 17.24 27.37 -2.14
CA PRO A 207 17.07 28.42 -3.15
C PRO A 207 17.01 27.91 -4.59
N GLY A 208 15.80 27.94 -5.16
CA GLY A 208 15.51 27.50 -6.52
C GLY A 208 15.05 26.04 -6.66
N TYR A 209 14.63 25.39 -5.57
CA TYR A 209 13.84 24.15 -5.60
C TYR A 209 12.46 24.40 -6.22
N ARG A 210 11.99 23.46 -7.05
CA ARG A 210 10.63 23.42 -7.60
C ARG A 210 10.02 22.04 -7.35
N HIS A 211 8.97 21.96 -6.53
CA HIS A 211 8.21 20.71 -6.37
C HIS A 211 7.66 20.25 -7.73
N ARG A 212 7.89 18.98 -8.07
CA ARG A 212 7.36 18.33 -9.27
C ARG A 212 6.25 17.36 -8.91
N THR A 213 5.22 17.37 -9.73
CA THR A 213 4.02 16.54 -9.62
C THR A 213 4.02 15.51 -10.75
N THR A 214 3.50 14.30 -10.49
CA THR A 214 3.21 13.31 -11.54
C THR A 214 1.86 13.52 -12.21
N ASP A 215 1.03 14.42 -11.66
CA ASP A 215 -0.27 14.84 -12.20
C ASP A 215 -0.14 16.23 -12.84
N PRO A 216 -0.34 16.37 -14.18
CA PRO A 216 -0.29 17.66 -14.88
C PRO A 216 -1.38 18.66 -14.49
N GLN A 217 -2.50 18.21 -13.91
CA GLN A 217 -3.62 19.06 -13.48
C GLN A 217 -3.52 19.49 -12.01
N ALA A 218 -2.47 19.08 -11.30
CA ALA A 218 -2.33 19.32 -9.87
C ALA A 218 -2.35 20.82 -9.52
N LYS A 219 -3.11 21.16 -8.47
CA LYS A 219 -3.19 22.52 -7.92
C LYS A 219 -1.81 23.04 -7.49
N LYS A 220 -1.65 24.37 -7.52
CA LYS A 220 -0.46 25.11 -7.05
C LYS A 220 0.08 24.52 -5.73
N PHE A 221 1.39 24.30 -5.66
CA PHE A 221 2.03 23.64 -4.52
C PHE A 221 1.87 24.43 -3.21
N GLU A 222 1.11 23.85 -2.28
CA GLU A 222 0.84 24.38 -0.93
C GLU A 222 1.94 23.96 0.06
N ALA A 223 3.06 24.70 0.07
CA ALA A 223 4.20 24.39 0.95
C ALA A 223 3.83 24.37 2.45
N ASP A 224 2.90 25.23 2.89
CA ASP A 224 2.43 25.28 4.27
C ASP A 224 1.66 24.03 4.74
N LEU A 225 1.23 23.17 3.81
CA LEU A 225 0.59 21.88 4.08
C LEU A 225 1.58 20.71 4.04
N CYS A 226 2.89 20.99 4.04
CA CYS A 226 3.94 19.98 3.96
C CYS A 226 4.72 19.87 5.28
N VAL A 227 5.01 18.64 5.69
CA VAL A 227 5.75 18.29 6.91
C VAL A 227 6.88 17.34 6.54
N THR A 228 8.07 17.61 7.07
CA THR A 228 9.21 16.69 7.05
C THR A 228 9.19 15.88 8.34
N TYR A 229 9.02 14.57 8.20
CA TYR A 229 9.08 13.61 9.30
C TYR A 229 10.53 13.14 9.43
N VAL A 230 11.09 13.23 10.64
CA VAL A 230 12.46 12.84 10.94
C VAL A 230 12.45 11.53 11.72
N PHE A 231 13.06 10.50 11.15
CA PHE A 231 13.10 9.16 11.72
C PHE A 231 14.52 8.70 12.01
N VAL A 232 14.72 7.99 13.13
CA VAL A 232 15.98 7.34 13.49
C VAL A 232 15.79 5.83 13.61
N VAL A 233 16.81 5.03 13.31
CA VAL A 233 16.73 3.57 13.47
C VAL A 233 16.70 3.21 14.96
N ASN A 234 15.82 2.28 15.36
CA ASN A 234 15.89 1.65 16.68
C ASN A 234 17.11 0.72 16.75
N ARG A 235 18.29 1.27 17.06
CA ARG A 235 19.56 0.52 17.09
C ARG A 235 19.61 -0.57 18.17
N SER A 236 18.72 -0.52 19.18
CA SER A 236 18.58 -1.61 20.17
C SER A 236 17.90 -2.86 19.58
N LYS A 237 17.03 -2.69 18.58
CA LYS A 237 16.43 -3.81 17.82
C LYS A 237 17.19 -4.14 16.52
N TYR A 238 17.83 -3.15 15.92
CA TYR A 238 18.59 -3.28 14.67
C TYR A 238 20.00 -2.67 14.82
N PRO A 239 20.96 -3.40 15.43
CA PRO A 239 22.31 -2.93 15.67
C PRO A 239 22.98 -2.37 14.42
N PHE A 240 23.79 -1.32 14.59
CA PHE A 240 24.56 -0.74 13.49
C PHE A 240 25.68 -1.71 13.06
N GLN A 241 25.69 -2.09 11.77
CA GLN A 241 26.75 -2.91 11.20
C GLN A 241 27.87 -2.01 10.66
N THR A 242 29.11 -2.25 11.08
CA THR A 242 30.27 -1.41 10.74
C THR A 242 30.85 -1.65 9.35
N SER A 243 30.40 -2.68 8.63
CA SER A 243 30.88 -3.03 7.28
C SER A 243 29.72 -3.39 6.36
N ARG A 244 29.66 -2.72 5.21
CA ARG A 244 28.71 -3.03 4.14
C ARG A 244 28.93 -4.43 3.55
N ILE A 245 30.16 -4.94 3.55
CA ILE A 245 30.47 -6.28 3.02
C ILE A 245 29.74 -7.36 3.83
N ALA A 246 29.61 -7.18 5.16
CA ALA A 246 28.86 -8.09 6.01
C ALA A 246 27.35 -8.05 5.69
N LEU A 247 26.78 -6.84 5.53
CA LEU A 247 25.38 -6.65 5.10
C LEU A 247 25.09 -7.31 3.74
N THR A 248 25.92 -7.05 2.73
CA THR A 248 25.77 -7.65 1.40
C THR A 248 25.94 -9.17 1.46
N ALA A 249 26.88 -9.72 2.23
CA ALA A 249 27.05 -11.17 2.36
C ALA A 249 25.90 -11.85 3.12
N ALA A 250 25.27 -11.17 4.08
CA ALA A 250 24.07 -11.66 4.78
C ALA A 250 22.86 -11.65 3.85
N ASN A 251 22.56 -10.52 3.20
CA ASN A 251 21.38 -10.39 2.34
C ASN A 251 21.52 -11.22 1.06
N ALA A 252 22.73 -11.38 0.50
CA ALA A 252 22.96 -12.29 -0.62
C ALA A 252 22.69 -13.76 -0.28
N LYS A 253 22.89 -14.19 0.98
CA LYS A 253 22.50 -15.55 1.42
C LYS A 253 20.98 -15.67 1.56
N ILE A 254 20.32 -14.66 2.13
CA ILE A 254 18.86 -14.63 2.28
C ILE A 254 18.22 -14.70 0.90
N SER A 255 18.56 -13.78 -0.01
CA SER A 255 17.98 -13.76 -1.35
C SER A 255 18.43 -14.89 -2.28
N ALA A 256 19.57 -15.55 -2.00
CA ALA A 256 19.89 -16.83 -2.66
C ALA A 256 18.98 -17.96 -2.17
N THR A 257 18.64 -17.99 -0.87
CA THR A 257 17.69 -18.97 -0.31
C THR A 257 16.28 -18.73 -0.86
N GLU A 258 15.79 -17.49 -0.80
CA GLU A 258 14.49 -17.09 -1.36
C GLU A 258 14.39 -17.40 -2.88
N ALA A 259 15.46 -17.12 -3.64
CA ALA A 259 15.50 -17.44 -5.07
C ALA A 259 15.54 -18.95 -5.36
N ASN A 260 16.19 -19.76 -4.50
CA ASN A 260 16.21 -21.22 -4.65
C ASN A 260 14.83 -21.81 -4.34
N GLU A 261 14.20 -21.39 -3.23
CA GLU A 261 12.82 -21.76 -2.90
C GLU A 261 11.85 -21.37 -4.03
N GLN A 262 12.03 -20.20 -4.64
CA GLN A 262 11.21 -19.73 -5.76
C GLN A 262 11.48 -20.50 -7.08
N LEU A 263 12.71 -20.97 -7.30
CA LEU A 263 13.07 -21.88 -8.40
C LEU A 263 12.50 -23.28 -8.21
N ASP A 264 12.59 -23.83 -7.00
CA ASP A 264 12.04 -25.15 -6.64
C ASP A 264 10.51 -25.13 -6.73
N LEU A 265 9.86 -24.04 -6.29
CA LEU A 265 8.43 -23.80 -6.48
C LEU A 265 8.04 -23.69 -7.97
N ALA A 266 8.84 -22.98 -8.79
CA ALA A 266 8.61 -22.91 -10.23
C ALA A 266 8.76 -24.29 -10.91
N ALA A 267 9.74 -25.10 -10.49
CA ALA A 267 9.91 -26.47 -10.96
C ALA A 267 8.72 -27.37 -10.55
N ALA A 268 8.23 -27.23 -9.31
CA ALA A 268 7.03 -27.92 -8.83
C ALA A 268 5.79 -27.55 -9.67
N ILE A 269 5.57 -26.26 -9.94
CA ILE A 269 4.47 -25.77 -10.80
C ILE A 269 4.56 -26.37 -12.22
N VAL A 270 5.75 -26.38 -12.83
CA VAL A 270 5.97 -27.01 -14.15
C VAL A 270 5.69 -28.51 -14.14
N ASN A 271 6.06 -29.22 -13.06
CA ASN A 271 5.81 -30.65 -12.94
C ASN A 271 4.34 -30.97 -12.69
N ILE A 272 3.62 -30.14 -11.91
CA ILE A 272 2.16 -30.23 -11.74
C ILE A 272 1.44 -29.96 -13.07
N ALA A 273 1.88 -28.96 -13.84
CA ALA A 273 1.33 -28.66 -15.16
C ALA A 273 1.52 -29.84 -16.14
N LYS A 274 2.72 -30.45 -16.18
CA LYS A 274 2.99 -31.67 -16.97
C LYS A 274 2.11 -32.84 -16.53
N ALA A 275 1.98 -33.09 -15.23
CA ALA A 275 1.14 -34.16 -14.69
C ALA A 275 -0.35 -33.96 -15.03
N ASN A 276 -0.83 -32.72 -15.01
CA ASN A 276 -2.21 -32.39 -15.40
C ASN A 276 -2.43 -32.49 -16.92
N ALA A 277 -1.44 -32.14 -17.75
CA ALA A 277 -1.50 -32.36 -19.20
C ALA A 277 -1.55 -33.87 -19.55
N ALA A 278 -0.73 -34.70 -18.89
CA ALA A 278 -0.74 -36.15 -19.05
C ALA A 278 -2.07 -36.79 -18.57
N LYS A 279 -2.64 -36.29 -17.45
CA LYS A 279 -3.98 -36.68 -16.99
C LYS A 279 -5.08 -36.29 -17.98
N LYS A 280 -4.94 -35.16 -18.69
CA LYS A 280 -5.88 -34.73 -19.73
C LYS A 280 -5.82 -35.66 -20.95
N GLN A 281 -4.62 -35.96 -21.46
CA GLN A 281 -4.43 -36.92 -22.56
C GLN A 281 -4.95 -38.33 -22.21
N LYS A 282 -4.78 -38.80 -20.97
CA LYS A 282 -5.40 -40.07 -20.52
C LYS A 282 -6.91 -40.03 -20.39
N LYS A 283 -7.54 -38.85 -20.29
CA LYS A 283 -9.00 -38.70 -20.22
C LYS A 283 -9.63 -38.61 -21.60
N ASP A 284 -8.96 -37.93 -22.53
CA ASP A 284 -9.39 -37.80 -23.92
C ASP A 284 -9.20 -39.11 -24.74
N GLY A 285 -8.40 -40.06 -24.21
CA GLY A 285 -8.07 -41.34 -24.86
C GLY A 285 -8.88 -42.57 -24.42
N ASN A 286 -9.94 -42.42 -23.63
CA ASN A 286 -10.69 -43.55 -23.05
C ASN A 286 -12.19 -43.56 -23.44
N ASP A 287 -12.56 -42.93 -24.55
CA ASP A 287 -13.97 -42.84 -24.98
C ASP A 287 -14.14 -43.05 -26.50
N GLN A 288 -13.93 -44.29 -26.95
CA GLN A 288 -14.49 -44.81 -28.21
C GLN A 288 -14.45 -46.34 -28.31
N GLY A 289 -15.60 -46.97 -28.07
CA GLY A 289 -15.81 -48.43 -28.10
C GLY A 289 -16.34 -49.00 -29.43
N GLY A 290 -15.98 -48.39 -30.58
CA GLY A 290 -16.31 -48.90 -31.92
C GLY A 290 -17.80 -48.85 -32.33
N PRO A 291 -18.17 -49.45 -33.48
CA PRO A 291 -17.33 -50.01 -34.54
C PRO A 291 -17.13 -49.06 -35.74
N VAL A 292 -16.18 -49.37 -36.63
CA VAL A 292 -15.85 -48.57 -37.82
C VAL A 292 -16.62 -49.05 -39.06
N SER A 293 -17.19 -48.14 -39.83
CA SER A 293 -17.48 -48.33 -41.26
C SER A 293 -16.87 -47.20 -42.08
N SER A 294 -16.28 -47.55 -43.22
CA SER A 294 -15.42 -46.70 -44.05
C SER A 294 -16.17 -45.70 -44.94
N VAL A 295 -15.49 -44.58 -45.28
CA VAL A 295 -15.26 -44.12 -46.67
C VAL A 295 -14.19 -43.00 -46.69
N LYS A 296 -13.57 -42.74 -47.84
CA LYS A 296 -12.36 -41.92 -48.05
C LYS A 296 -12.62 -40.40 -48.17
N PRO A 297 -11.60 -39.54 -47.95
CA PRO A 297 -11.72 -38.08 -48.03
C PRO A 297 -11.43 -37.50 -49.44
N THR A 298 -12.00 -36.32 -49.74
CA THR A 298 -11.64 -35.43 -50.86
C THR A 298 -11.64 -33.97 -50.41
N ALA A 299 -10.98 -33.07 -51.16
CA ALA A 299 -10.43 -31.82 -50.63
C ALA A 299 -10.91 -30.52 -51.32
N LYS A 300 -10.92 -29.41 -50.54
CA LYS A 300 -10.68 -28.00 -50.96
C LYS A 300 -11.71 -27.36 -51.95
N PRO A 301 -11.64 -26.03 -52.22
CA PRO A 301 -11.47 -24.88 -51.31
C PRO A 301 -12.37 -23.65 -51.70
N ASN A 302 -12.16 -22.49 -51.06
CA ASN A 302 -12.57 -21.13 -51.46
C ASN A 302 -14.09 -20.81 -51.39
N LYS A 303 -14.54 -19.58 -51.07
CA LYS A 303 -14.13 -18.26 -51.59
C LYS A 303 -14.17 -17.11 -50.55
N VAL A 304 -13.57 -15.99 -50.94
CA VAL A 304 -13.58 -14.68 -50.26
C VAL A 304 -14.61 -13.76 -50.92
N THR A 305 -15.37 -12.97 -50.11
CA THR A 305 -15.90 -11.64 -50.48
C THR A 305 -16.35 -10.86 -49.24
N THR A 306 -15.95 -9.59 -49.16
CA THR A 306 -16.48 -8.48 -48.34
C THR A 306 -17.00 -7.38 -49.32
N PRO A 307 -17.56 -6.21 -48.92
CA PRO A 307 -17.79 -5.64 -47.58
C PRO A 307 -19.20 -5.02 -47.34
N GLU A 308 -19.41 -4.43 -46.14
CA GLU A 308 -20.36 -3.34 -45.77
C GLU A 308 -21.89 -3.61 -45.97
N VAL A 309 -22.83 -3.02 -45.21
CA VAL A 309 -23.10 -1.60 -44.88
C VAL A 309 -23.65 -1.42 -43.44
N MET A 310 -23.63 -0.19 -42.92
CA MET A 310 -24.12 0.21 -41.59
C MET A 310 -25.64 0.04 -41.38
N GLY A 311 -26.06 -0.24 -40.14
CA GLY A 311 -27.45 -0.14 -39.68
C GLY A 311 -27.54 -0.25 -38.16
N ALA A 312 -28.27 0.67 -37.50
CA ALA A 312 -28.26 0.80 -36.04
C ALA A 312 -29.54 0.27 -35.36
N GLY A 313 -29.38 -0.30 -34.16
CA GLY A 313 -30.39 -0.28 -33.10
C GLY A 313 -31.66 -1.12 -33.30
N ALA A 314 -31.59 -2.42 -32.98
CA ALA A 314 -32.77 -3.23 -32.67
C ALA A 314 -32.56 -4.01 -31.36
N SER A 315 -33.60 -4.08 -30.53
CA SER A 315 -33.57 -4.73 -29.21
C SER A 315 -33.32 -6.23 -29.32
N PHE A 316 -32.37 -6.75 -28.53
CA PHE A 316 -32.27 -8.19 -28.25
C PHE A 316 -32.74 -8.49 -26.83
N CYS A 317 -33.96 -9.02 -26.74
CA CYS A 317 -34.54 -9.51 -25.48
C CYS A 317 -33.75 -10.72 -24.98
N ALA A 318 -33.16 -10.62 -23.79
CA ALA A 318 -32.27 -11.64 -23.25
C ALA A 318 -33.03 -12.88 -22.77
N GLN A 319 -33.06 -13.94 -23.58
CA GLN A 319 -33.52 -15.26 -23.15
C GLN A 319 -32.54 -15.85 -22.12
N ARG A 320 -32.82 -15.64 -20.83
CA ARG A 320 -32.08 -16.24 -19.70
C ARG A 320 -32.33 -17.75 -19.62
N GLY A 321 -31.60 -18.53 -20.43
CA GLY A 321 -31.43 -19.96 -20.20
C GLY A 321 -30.68 -20.19 -18.88
N LYS A 322 -31.27 -20.96 -17.95
CA LYS A 322 -30.64 -21.31 -16.66
C LYS A 322 -29.55 -22.38 -16.87
N SER A 323 -28.33 -21.98 -17.23
CA SER A 323 -27.17 -22.80 -16.94
C SER A 323 -26.93 -22.83 -15.41
N SER A 324 -26.54 -23.98 -14.86
CA SER A 324 -26.12 -24.05 -13.46
C SER A 324 -24.74 -23.40 -13.29
N ARG A 325 -24.50 -22.72 -12.16
CA ARG A 325 -23.18 -22.17 -11.84
C ARG A 325 -22.15 -23.31 -11.80
N PRO A 326 -20.94 -23.13 -12.36
CA PRO A 326 -19.90 -24.16 -12.32
C PRO A 326 -19.51 -24.43 -10.86
N LYS A 327 -19.28 -25.69 -10.50
CA LYS A 327 -18.87 -26.04 -9.14
C LYS A 327 -17.37 -25.94 -8.94
N PHE A 328 -16.95 -25.70 -7.69
CA PHE A 328 -15.58 -25.85 -7.25
C PHE A 328 -15.07 -27.29 -7.48
N SER A 329 -13.75 -27.46 -7.54
CA SER A 329 -13.13 -28.79 -7.62
C SER A 329 -13.43 -29.61 -6.37
N LYS A 330 -13.43 -30.95 -6.47
CA LYS A 330 -13.59 -31.84 -5.29
C LYS A 330 -12.59 -31.48 -4.18
N GLN A 331 -11.34 -31.18 -4.54
CA GLN A 331 -10.28 -30.74 -3.62
C GLN A 331 -10.69 -29.46 -2.87
N TYR A 332 -11.18 -28.44 -3.58
CA TYR A 332 -11.61 -27.18 -2.97
C TYR A 332 -12.80 -27.41 -2.03
N CYS A 333 -13.78 -28.23 -2.44
CA CYS A 333 -14.90 -28.61 -1.59
C CYS A 333 -14.47 -29.35 -0.31
N ARG A 334 -13.44 -30.20 -0.35
CA ARG A 334 -12.89 -30.85 0.87
C ARG A 334 -12.23 -29.84 1.81
N ILE A 335 -11.46 -28.90 1.29
CA ILE A 335 -10.82 -27.83 2.09
C ILE A 335 -11.90 -26.93 2.72
N ILE A 336 -12.94 -26.57 1.96
CA ILE A 336 -14.09 -25.81 2.45
C ILE A 336 -14.84 -26.59 3.56
N LYS A 337 -15.12 -27.89 3.38
CA LYS A 337 -15.73 -28.74 4.43
C LYS A 337 -14.87 -28.80 5.71
N ARG A 338 -13.53 -28.85 5.58
CA ARG A 338 -12.59 -29.01 6.69
C ARG A 338 -12.31 -27.71 7.47
N TYR A 339 -12.15 -26.59 6.78
CA TYR A 339 -11.69 -25.32 7.36
C TYR A 339 -12.71 -24.17 7.31
N MET A 340 -13.85 -24.35 6.63
CA MET A 340 -14.91 -23.32 6.54
C MET A 340 -16.35 -23.89 6.68
N PRO A 341 -16.69 -24.53 7.82
CA PRO A 341 -18.00 -25.14 8.05
C PRO A 341 -19.19 -24.16 7.99
N HIS A 342 -19.02 -22.85 8.25
CA HIS A 342 -20.08 -21.85 8.06
C HIS A 342 -20.26 -21.41 6.59
N PHE A 343 -19.32 -21.78 5.71
CA PHE A 343 -19.27 -21.38 4.31
C PHE A 343 -19.18 -22.58 3.35
N GLN A 344 -20.01 -23.61 3.56
CA GLN A 344 -20.12 -24.83 2.75
C GLN A 344 -20.69 -24.58 1.32
N ILE A 345 -20.02 -23.72 0.58
CA ILE A 345 -20.42 -23.19 -0.72
C ILE A 345 -19.66 -23.96 -1.79
N THR A 346 -20.39 -24.65 -2.67
CA THR A 346 -19.79 -25.53 -3.70
C THR A 346 -19.59 -24.84 -5.06
N GLU A 347 -19.74 -23.51 -5.12
CA GLU A 347 -19.73 -22.69 -6.34
C GLU A 347 -18.92 -21.40 -6.11
N PRO A 348 -18.05 -20.96 -7.05
CA PRO A 348 -17.34 -19.70 -6.94
C PRO A 348 -18.28 -18.49 -7.06
N SER A 349 -17.83 -17.35 -6.55
CA SER A 349 -18.54 -16.08 -6.74
C SER A 349 -18.43 -15.59 -8.20
N ASP A 350 -19.56 -15.29 -8.83
CA ASP A 350 -19.58 -14.72 -10.19
C ASP A 350 -19.50 -13.17 -10.17
N ASN A 351 -19.93 -12.52 -11.26
CA ASN A 351 -19.91 -11.07 -11.38
C ASN A 351 -21.14 -10.40 -10.73
N ASP A 352 -22.29 -11.07 -10.71
CA ASP A 352 -23.52 -10.54 -10.11
C ASP A 352 -23.35 -10.50 -8.58
N ASP A 353 -22.77 -11.55 -8.00
CA ASP A 353 -22.39 -11.58 -6.57
C ASP A 353 -21.51 -10.36 -6.20
N ARG A 354 -20.54 -10.00 -7.07
CA ARG A 354 -19.61 -8.86 -6.85
C ARG A 354 -20.30 -7.51 -6.94
N ILE A 355 -21.27 -7.36 -7.84
CA ILE A 355 -22.06 -6.13 -7.96
C ILE A 355 -22.89 -5.94 -6.70
N VAL A 356 -23.66 -6.96 -6.28
CA VAL A 356 -24.49 -6.92 -5.07
C VAL A 356 -23.68 -6.54 -3.83
N ALA A 357 -22.54 -7.21 -3.60
CA ALA A 357 -21.69 -6.91 -2.44
C ALA A 357 -21.06 -5.51 -2.51
N PHE A 358 -20.64 -5.06 -3.69
CA PHE A 358 -20.06 -3.72 -3.85
C PHE A 358 -21.09 -2.61 -3.68
N GLU A 359 -22.29 -2.74 -4.26
CA GLU A 359 -23.37 -1.76 -4.11
C GLU A 359 -23.85 -1.69 -2.65
N HIS A 360 -23.98 -2.82 -1.97
CA HIS A 360 -24.23 -2.85 -0.53
C HIS A 360 -23.14 -2.10 0.27
N TRP A 361 -21.85 -2.36 -0.02
CA TRP A 361 -20.75 -1.69 0.67
C TRP A 361 -20.74 -0.18 0.45
N GLU A 362 -20.92 0.26 -0.80
CA GLU A 362 -20.97 1.68 -1.17
C GLU A 362 -22.22 2.39 -0.62
N ARG A 363 -23.33 1.66 -0.41
CA ARG A 363 -24.56 2.19 0.18
C ARG A 363 -24.47 2.38 1.69
N VAL A 364 -23.87 1.42 2.41
CA VAL A 364 -23.95 1.39 3.89
C VAL A 364 -22.68 1.90 4.59
N PHE A 365 -21.49 1.74 4.01
CA PHE A 365 -20.22 1.99 4.71
C PHE A 365 -19.34 3.11 4.12
N LYS A 366 -19.66 3.58 2.91
CA LYS A 366 -18.84 4.51 2.12
C LYS A 366 -18.42 5.80 2.83
N GLU A 367 -19.35 6.45 3.52
CA GLU A 367 -19.15 7.81 4.05
C GLU A 367 -18.05 7.89 5.13
N ASN A 368 -17.66 6.75 5.73
CA ASN A 368 -16.73 6.73 6.86
C ASN A 368 -15.53 5.78 6.67
N ILE A 369 -15.22 5.35 5.44
CA ILE A 369 -14.09 4.42 5.12
C ILE A 369 -12.71 4.92 5.62
N HIS A 370 -12.56 6.20 5.93
CA HIS A 370 -11.31 6.79 6.42
C HIS A 370 -11.14 6.77 7.95
N THR A 371 -12.18 6.41 8.70
CA THR A 371 -12.15 6.33 10.16
C THR A 371 -11.53 4.99 10.59
N ASP A 372 -10.46 5.02 11.39
CA ASP A 372 -9.95 3.80 12.02
C ASP A 372 -10.85 3.36 13.20
N ALA A 373 -10.75 2.10 13.61
CA ALA A 373 -11.65 1.58 14.65
C ALA A 373 -11.59 2.35 15.99
N HIS A 374 -10.47 2.99 16.35
CA HIS A 374 -10.40 3.76 17.60
C HIS A 374 -11.13 5.11 17.53
N HIS A 375 -11.21 5.73 16.35
CA HIS A 375 -12.05 6.90 16.12
C HIS A 375 -13.49 6.53 15.70
N ALA A 376 -13.73 5.28 15.28
CA ALA A 376 -15.05 4.81 14.84
C ALA A 376 -15.87 4.15 15.97
N ILE A 377 -15.25 3.37 16.87
CA ILE A 377 -15.92 2.83 18.05
C ILE A 377 -16.41 4.01 18.93
N GLY A 378 -17.68 3.99 19.32
CA GLY A 378 -18.34 5.08 20.06
C GLY A 378 -18.72 6.30 19.23
N SER A 379 -18.40 6.34 17.92
CA SER A 379 -18.74 7.49 17.04
C SER A 379 -20.21 7.53 16.59
N GLY A 380 -20.95 6.43 16.76
CA GLY A 380 -22.30 6.24 16.21
C GLY A 380 -22.35 6.02 14.69
N THR A 381 -21.21 6.01 13.98
CA THR A 381 -21.17 5.74 12.53
C THR A 381 -21.43 4.26 12.23
N LYS A 382 -22.05 3.96 11.06
CA LYS A 382 -22.26 2.57 10.61
C LYS A 382 -20.96 1.76 10.54
N ILE A 383 -19.82 2.37 10.18
CA ILE A 383 -18.52 1.65 10.17
C ILE A 383 -18.00 1.40 11.60
N GLY A 384 -18.25 2.31 12.54
CA GLY A 384 -17.94 2.11 13.96
C GLY A 384 -18.72 0.95 14.56
N LEU A 385 -20.04 0.96 14.37
CA LEU A 385 -20.94 -0.12 14.77
C LEU A 385 -20.55 -1.46 14.13
N LEU A 386 -20.03 -1.46 12.89
CA LEU A 386 -19.48 -2.67 12.26
C LEU A 386 -18.25 -3.21 13.01
N TYR A 387 -17.31 -2.35 13.41
CA TYR A 387 -16.15 -2.77 14.22
C TYR A 387 -16.54 -3.22 15.64
N GLU A 388 -17.51 -2.54 16.27
CA GLU A 388 -18.04 -2.93 17.58
C GLU A 388 -18.69 -4.32 17.53
N ASN A 389 -19.65 -4.52 16.63
CA ASN A 389 -20.34 -5.80 16.46
C ASN A 389 -19.36 -6.92 16.07
N PHE A 390 -18.38 -6.64 15.21
CA PHE A 390 -17.36 -7.60 14.80
C PHE A 390 -16.46 -8.04 15.96
N TYR A 391 -15.84 -7.10 16.68
CA TYR A 391 -14.96 -7.48 17.78
C TYR A 391 -15.71 -8.07 18.96
N LYS A 392 -16.93 -7.61 19.23
CA LYS A 392 -17.80 -8.25 20.22
C LYS A 392 -18.05 -9.71 19.83
N TYR A 393 -18.61 -9.96 18.64
CA TYR A 393 -18.95 -11.31 18.21
C TYR A 393 -17.73 -12.25 18.13
N LEU A 394 -16.63 -11.77 17.53
CA LEU A 394 -15.38 -12.52 17.39
C LEU A 394 -14.79 -12.89 18.76
N PHE A 395 -14.81 -11.98 19.73
CA PHE A 395 -14.16 -12.19 21.02
C PHE A 395 -15.05 -12.83 22.09
N GLU A 396 -16.37 -12.87 21.88
CA GLU A 396 -17.33 -13.65 22.66
C GLU A 396 -17.34 -15.11 22.19
N ASN A 397 -17.47 -15.37 20.88
CA ASN A 397 -17.62 -16.73 20.32
C ASN A 397 -16.27 -17.43 20.04
N TYR A 398 -15.25 -16.67 19.61
CA TYR A 398 -13.96 -17.22 19.16
C TYR A 398 -12.78 -16.62 19.97
N PRO A 399 -12.73 -16.80 21.31
CA PRO A 399 -11.77 -16.11 22.18
C PRO A 399 -10.30 -16.43 21.88
N HIS A 400 -10.00 -17.54 21.20
CA HIS A 400 -8.65 -17.88 20.74
C HIS A 400 -8.11 -16.90 19.69
N MET A 401 -8.97 -16.13 19.00
CA MET A 401 -8.58 -15.11 18.03
C MET A 401 -7.99 -13.86 18.69
N LYS A 402 -8.24 -13.61 20.00
CA LYS A 402 -7.83 -12.38 20.70
C LYS A 402 -6.35 -11.99 20.52
N PRO A 403 -5.36 -12.90 20.65
CA PRO A 403 -3.94 -12.54 20.53
C PRO A 403 -3.56 -12.01 19.14
N LEU A 404 -4.14 -12.56 18.07
CA LEU A 404 -3.87 -12.17 16.68
C LEU A 404 -4.20 -10.68 16.43
N PHE A 405 -5.25 -10.17 17.07
CA PHE A 405 -5.67 -8.77 16.97
C PHE A 405 -5.01 -7.89 18.02
N GLN A 406 -4.83 -8.37 19.25
CA GLN A 406 -4.17 -7.61 20.33
C GLN A 406 -2.68 -7.36 20.06
N ALA A 407 -2.00 -8.27 19.34
CA ALA A 407 -0.61 -8.08 18.92
C ALA A 407 -0.43 -6.93 17.91
N SER A 408 -1.49 -6.50 17.21
CA SER A 408 -1.43 -5.36 16.29
C SER A 408 -2.71 -4.54 16.25
N VAL A 409 -2.64 -3.42 16.96
CA VAL A 409 -3.60 -2.28 16.90
C VAL A 409 -3.89 -1.85 15.45
N GLN A 410 -2.94 -2.03 14.52
CA GLN A 410 -3.10 -1.68 13.10
C GLN A 410 -3.95 -2.70 12.33
N ILE A 411 -3.83 -4.00 12.65
CA ILE A 411 -4.75 -5.04 12.17
C ILE A 411 -6.13 -4.78 12.78
N GLN A 412 -6.18 -4.62 14.12
CA GLN A 412 -7.42 -4.36 14.85
C GLN A 412 -8.19 -3.15 14.28
N SER A 413 -7.49 -2.07 13.96
CA SER A 413 -8.08 -0.82 13.46
C SER A 413 -8.70 -0.90 12.06
N ARG A 414 -8.31 -1.87 11.22
CA ARG A 414 -8.58 -1.83 9.77
C ARG A 414 -8.94 -3.15 9.10
N VAL A 415 -8.97 -4.28 9.83
CA VAL A 415 -9.16 -5.61 9.22
C VAL A 415 -10.41 -5.70 8.32
N ILE A 416 -11.56 -5.17 8.74
CA ILE A 416 -12.83 -5.29 8.01
C ILE A 416 -12.77 -4.53 6.67
N VAL A 417 -12.24 -3.31 6.68
CA VAL A 417 -12.04 -2.50 5.46
C VAL A 417 -10.99 -3.13 4.55
N HIS A 418 -9.92 -3.73 5.11
CA HIS A 418 -8.91 -4.45 4.34
C HIS A 418 -9.44 -5.78 3.74
N ILE A 419 -10.30 -6.53 4.45
CA ILE A 419 -10.97 -7.73 3.91
C ILE A 419 -11.87 -7.34 2.73
N SER A 420 -12.78 -6.38 2.92
CA SER A 420 -13.69 -5.91 1.86
C SER A 420 -12.94 -5.39 0.62
N SER A 421 -11.95 -4.51 0.82
CA SER A 421 -11.12 -4.00 -0.27
C SER A 421 -10.25 -5.09 -0.92
N GLY A 422 -9.74 -6.03 -0.11
CA GLY A 422 -8.94 -7.17 -0.54
C GLY A 422 -9.72 -8.12 -1.44
N MET A 423 -10.90 -8.58 -1.01
CA MET A 423 -11.76 -9.47 -1.79
C MET A 423 -12.17 -8.85 -3.13
N LYS A 424 -12.53 -7.56 -3.16
CA LYS A 424 -12.79 -6.84 -4.42
C LYS A 424 -11.54 -6.76 -5.31
N SER A 425 -10.38 -6.43 -4.75
CA SER A 425 -9.11 -6.34 -5.50
C SER A 425 -8.63 -7.69 -6.03
N LEU A 426 -8.93 -8.78 -5.32
CA LEU A 426 -8.57 -10.15 -5.67
C LEU A 426 -9.45 -10.66 -6.83
N LEU A 427 -10.77 -10.65 -6.63
CA LEU A 427 -11.74 -11.23 -7.56
C LEU A 427 -11.95 -10.42 -8.85
N SER A 428 -11.42 -9.20 -8.91
CA SER A 428 -11.37 -8.35 -10.11
C SER A 428 -9.95 -8.17 -10.66
N SER A 429 -9.03 -9.11 -10.40
CA SER A 429 -7.65 -9.04 -10.91
C SER A 429 -7.43 -9.82 -12.20
N GLU A 430 -6.73 -9.21 -13.16
CA GLU A 430 -6.16 -9.90 -14.32
C GLU A 430 -4.95 -10.75 -13.89
N ASP A 431 -4.06 -10.17 -13.09
CA ASP A 431 -3.04 -10.91 -12.32
C ASP A 431 -3.63 -11.40 -10.99
N LEU A 432 -4.34 -12.52 -11.04
CA LEU A 432 -4.89 -13.17 -9.85
C LEU A 432 -3.79 -13.87 -9.02
N VAL A 433 -2.86 -14.55 -9.68
CA VAL A 433 -1.90 -15.46 -9.04
C VAL A 433 -0.95 -14.72 -8.11
N GLN A 434 -0.29 -13.64 -8.57
CA GLN A 434 0.67 -12.92 -7.73
C GLN A 434 -0.03 -12.24 -6.54
N LYS A 435 -1.26 -11.75 -6.72
CA LYS A 435 -2.06 -11.20 -5.62
C LYS A 435 -2.43 -12.26 -4.58
N VAL A 436 -2.86 -13.46 -5.00
CA VAL A 436 -3.17 -14.57 -4.09
C VAL A 436 -1.94 -14.98 -3.30
N MET A 437 -0.79 -15.17 -3.97
CA MET A 437 0.48 -15.54 -3.31
C MET A 437 0.93 -14.47 -2.31
N ASN A 438 0.98 -13.20 -2.72
CA ASN A 438 1.37 -12.10 -1.83
C ASN A 438 0.44 -11.98 -0.62
N LEU A 439 -0.86 -12.25 -0.80
CA LEU A 439 -1.84 -12.22 0.28
C LEU A 439 -1.69 -13.41 1.23
N ALA A 440 -1.44 -14.62 0.72
CA ALA A 440 -1.16 -15.81 1.53
C ALA A 440 0.11 -15.63 2.38
N LEU A 441 1.21 -15.14 1.78
CA LEU A 441 2.45 -14.83 2.50
C LEU A 441 2.24 -13.81 3.62
N VAL A 442 1.37 -12.81 3.44
CA VAL A 442 1.02 -11.86 4.51
C VAL A 442 0.27 -12.54 5.65
N HIS A 443 -0.71 -13.42 5.36
CA HIS A 443 -1.44 -14.16 6.39
C HIS A 443 -0.51 -15.07 7.21
N LEU A 444 0.40 -15.78 6.55
CA LEU A 444 1.43 -16.61 7.20
C LEU A 444 2.37 -15.77 8.07
N LYS A 445 2.85 -14.62 7.55
CA LYS A 445 3.78 -13.72 8.27
C LYS A 445 3.16 -13.08 9.53
N ILE A 446 1.83 -12.96 9.62
CA ILE A 446 1.13 -12.51 10.83
C ILE A 446 0.63 -13.65 11.73
N GLY A 447 0.87 -14.91 11.36
CA GLY A 447 0.50 -16.09 12.15
C GLY A 447 -0.95 -16.54 12.03
N VAL A 448 -1.67 -16.12 10.97
CA VAL A 448 -3.00 -16.68 10.65
C VAL A 448 -2.88 -18.13 10.22
N LYS A 449 -3.72 -18.99 10.79
CA LYS A 449 -3.83 -20.41 10.48
C LYS A 449 -5.03 -20.71 9.57
N PRO A 450 -5.06 -21.87 8.90
CA PRO A 450 -6.23 -22.32 8.13
C PRO A 450 -7.54 -22.32 8.93
N GLU A 451 -7.49 -22.64 10.22
CA GLU A 451 -8.65 -22.71 11.11
C GLU A 451 -9.23 -21.33 11.47
N ASP A 452 -8.45 -20.26 11.37
CA ASP A 452 -8.86 -18.90 11.77
C ASP A 452 -9.82 -18.25 10.74
N PHE A 453 -9.90 -18.77 9.51
CA PHE A 453 -10.67 -18.20 8.41
C PHE A 453 -12.19 -18.26 8.63
N ASP A 454 -12.70 -19.33 9.26
CA ASP A 454 -14.14 -19.50 9.49
C ASP A 454 -14.66 -18.64 10.66
N PRO A 455 -14.03 -18.61 11.85
CA PRO A 455 -14.28 -17.61 12.89
C PRO A 455 -14.29 -16.16 12.39
N LEU A 456 -13.32 -15.81 11.52
CA LEU A 456 -13.19 -14.49 10.94
C LEU A 456 -14.35 -14.16 9.99
N GLY A 457 -14.73 -15.12 9.15
CA GLY A 457 -15.79 -14.98 8.17
C GLY A 457 -17.17 -14.86 8.82
N ASP A 458 -17.51 -15.78 9.72
CA ASP A 458 -18.80 -15.76 10.43
C ASP A 458 -18.96 -14.46 11.21
N SER A 459 -17.95 -14.08 12.02
CA SER A 459 -17.96 -12.81 12.75
C SER A 459 -18.16 -11.59 11.84
N LEU A 460 -17.60 -11.59 10.63
CA LEU A 460 -17.79 -10.51 9.64
C LEU A 460 -19.21 -10.47 9.07
N ILE A 461 -19.79 -11.62 8.70
CA ILE A 461 -21.17 -11.72 8.21
C ILE A 461 -22.17 -11.29 9.29
N GLN A 462 -21.99 -11.79 10.51
CA GLN A 462 -22.86 -11.48 11.67
C GLN A 462 -22.79 -9.98 12.02
N ALA A 463 -21.59 -9.40 12.00
CA ALA A 463 -21.42 -7.97 12.24
C ALA A 463 -22.05 -7.10 11.15
N MET A 464 -21.98 -7.48 9.88
CA MET A 464 -22.69 -6.76 8.81
C MET A 464 -24.20 -6.88 8.98
N ARG A 465 -24.74 -8.08 9.22
CA ARG A 465 -26.17 -8.31 9.48
C ARG A 465 -26.69 -7.41 10.62
N LEU A 466 -26.01 -7.40 11.77
CA LEU A 466 -26.39 -6.58 12.94
C LEU A 466 -26.30 -5.07 12.69
N THR A 467 -25.32 -4.62 11.91
CA THR A 467 -25.09 -3.20 11.62
C THR A 467 -26.02 -2.65 10.52
N CYS A 468 -26.35 -3.49 9.54
CA CYS A 468 -27.24 -3.13 8.44
C CYS A 468 -28.71 -3.20 8.87
N GLY A 469 -29.12 -4.20 9.63
CA GLY A 469 -30.51 -4.38 10.05
C GLY A 469 -31.42 -4.57 8.83
N ASN A 470 -32.39 -3.67 8.64
CA ASN A 470 -33.30 -3.70 7.49
C ASN A 470 -32.61 -3.52 6.12
N ASP A 471 -31.36 -3.03 6.09
CA ASP A 471 -30.55 -2.92 4.86
C ASP A 471 -29.92 -4.26 4.42
N TRP A 472 -30.13 -5.35 5.18
CA TRP A 472 -29.57 -6.69 4.95
C TRP A 472 -30.65 -7.69 4.50
N ASP A 473 -30.38 -8.40 3.41
CA ASP A 473 -31.26 -9.43 2.86
C ASP A 473 -30.48 -10.71 2.47
N GLU A 474 -31.21 -11.76 2.11
CA GLU A 474 -30.63 -13.05 1.71
C GLU A 474 -29.76 -12.98 0.44
N THR A 475 -30.03 -12.05 -0.48
CA THR A 475 -29.24 -11.86 -1.70
C THR A 475 -27.88 -11.25 -1.35
N ILE A 476 -27.89 -10.22 -0.50
CA ILE A 476 -26.70 -9.58 0.05
C ILE A 476 -25.87 -10.59 0.84
N GLU A 477 -26.51 -11.36 1.73
CA GLU A 477 -25.82 -12.36 2.55
C GLU A 477 -25.16 -13.45 1.70
N ASN A 478 -25.89 -14.02 0.72
CA ASN A 478 -25.35 -15.05 -0.16
C ASN A 478 -24.21 -14.51 -1.03
N ALA A 479 -24.29 -13.27 -1.51
CA ALA A 479 -23.21 -12.62 -2.26
C ALA A 479 -21.93 -12.48 -1.41
N TRP A 480 -22.02 -11.94 -0.18
CA TRP A 480 -20.87 -11.82 0.72
C TRP A 480 -20.30 -13.18 1.12
N LYS A 481 -21.15 -14.16 1.45
CA LYS A 481 -20.72 -15.52 1.79
C LYS A 481 -19.97 -16.19 0.64
N ARG A 482 -20.47 -16.08 -0.60
CA ARG A 482 -19.82 -16.62 -1.81
C ARG A 482 -18.47 -15.94 -2.08
N ILE A 483 -18.42 -14.61 -1.97
CA ILE A 483 -17.19 -13.83 -2.14
C ILE A 483 -16.14 -14.18 -1.08
N TYR A 484 -16.54 -14.28 0.19
CA TYR A 484 -15.64 -14.62 1.28
C TYR A 484 -15.07 -16.04 1.14
N CYS A 485 -15.93 -17.03 0.87
CA CYS A 485 -15.51 -18.41 0.63
C CYS A 485 -14.56 -18.51 -0.58
N HIS A 486 -14.87 -17.82 -1.69
CA HIS A 486 -14.06 -17.85 -2.90
C HIS A 486 -12.71 -17.13 -2.73
N ALA A 487 -12.64 -16.02 -2.01
CA ALA A 487 -11.37 -15.38 -1.67
C ALA A 487 -10.53 -16.25 -0.72
N SER A 488 -11.16 -16.83 0.30
CA SER A 488 -10.49 -17.65 1.32
C SER A 488 -9.94 -18.95 0.74
N ILE A 489 -10.70 -19.67 -0.11
CA ILE A 489 -10.19 -20.91 -0.74
C ILE A 489 -8.99 -20.64 -1.64
N LEU A 490 -8.94 -19.49 -2.34
CA LEU A 490 -7.77 -19.11 -3.12
C LEU A 490 -6.53 -18.88 -2.24
N ILE A 491 -6.68 -18.30 -1.05
CA ILE A 491 -5.59 -18.11 -0.08
C ILE A 491 -5.16 -19.46 0.50
N LEU A 492 -6.12 -20.26 0.99
CA LEU A 492 -5.87 -21.55 1.65
C LEU A 492 -5.09 -22.53 0.75
N VAL A 493 -5.42 -22.64 -0.54
CA VAL A 493 -4.69 -23.55 -1.48
C VAL A 493 -3.27 -23.07 -1.83
N ASN A 494 -2.86 -21.89 -1.35
CA ASN A 494 -1.50 -21.35 -1.51
C ASN A 494 -0.75 -21.24 -0.16
N ILE A 495 -1.27 -21.83 0.91
CA ILE A 495 -0.55 -22.03 2.17
C ILE A 495 0.33 -23.30 2.05
N PRO A 496 1.65 -23.22 2.27
CA PRO A 496 2.51 -24.40 2.37
C PRO A 496 2.05 -25.35 3.48
N ASP A 497 2.40 -26.64 3.35
CA ASP A 497 2.14 -27.69 4.34
C ASP A 497 0.67 -27.95 4.72
N LEU A 498 -0.30 -27.35 4.00
CA LEU A 498 -1.69 -27.73 4.12
C LEU A 498 -1.86 -29.19 3.63
N ASP A 499 -2.35 -30.08 4.49
CA ASP A 499 -2.65 -31.45 4.10
C ASP A 499 -3.81 -31.51 3.10
N LEU A 500 -3.44 -31.64 1.82
CA LEU A 500 -4.32 -31.88 0.69
C LEU A 500 -4.57 -33.37 0.42
N SER A 501 -3.87 -34.25 1.14
CA SER A 501 -3.70 -35.68 0.83
C SER A 501 -4.64 -36.62 1.54
N GLY A 502 -5.29 -36.17 2.63
CA GLY A 502 -6.24 -36.95 3.43
C GLY A 502 -7.15 -37.86 2.60
N SER A 503 -7.21 -39.13 3.00
CA SER A 503 -7.97 -40.20 2.36
C SER A 503 -9.48 -39.98 2.49
N ASP A 504 -10.24 -40.64 1.62
CA ASP A 504 -11.70 -40.65 1.69
C ASP A 504 -12.15 -41.81 2.62
N ASP A 505 -12.13 -41.56 3.94
CA ASP A 505 -12.77 -42.36 5.00
C ASP A 505 -13.67 -41.43 5.85
N ASP A 506 -14.83 -41.94 6.29
CA ASP A 506 -15.97 -41.26 6.97
C ASP A 506 -16.67 -40.09 6.21
#